data_AF-A0A392TW02-F1
#
_entry.id   AF-A0A392TW02-F1
#
_cell.length_a   1.000
_cell.length_b   1.000
_cell.length_c   1.000
_cell.angle_alpha   90.00
_cell.angle_beta   90.00
_cell.angle_gamma   90.00
#
_symmetry.space_group_name_H-M   'P 1'
#
loop_
_entity.id
_entity.type
_entity.pdbx_description
1 polymer ?
#
loop_
_entity_poly.entity_id
_entity_poly.type
_entity_poly.pdbx_seq_one_letter_code
_entity_poly.pdbx_strand_id
1 'polypeptide(L)' 'MAPLEALYGMRCRTPLCWYESEESVVLGPEIVQETTEKIKMIREKMRTSQSRQKSYYDKRKKDIEFQ' A
#
# COMPACT_ATOMS: atom_id res chain seq x y z
N MET A 1 5.79 8.18 -38.98
CA MET A 1 5.80 7.06 -38.02
C MET A 1 4.39 6.53 -37.93
N ALA A 2 4.19 5.22 -38.12
CA ALA A 2 2.87 4.63 -37.93
C ALA A 2 2.55 4.59 -36.42
N PRO A 3 1.32 4.92 -36.00
CA PRO A 3 0.92 4.81 -34.60
C PRO A 3 1.04 3.36 -34.13
N LEU A 4 1.40 3.19 -32.85
CA LEU A 4 1.78 1.91 -32.23
C LEU A 4 0.70 0.82 -32.42
N GLU A 5 -0.58 1.20 -32.55
CA GLU A 5 -1.69 0.27 -32.77
C GLU A 5 -1.57 -0.51 -34.08
N ALA A 6 -1.05 0.12 -35.14
CA ALA A 6 -0.98 -0.50 -36.47
C ALA A 6 0.09 -1.59 -36.56
N LEU A 7 1.10 -1.57 -35.69
CA LEU A 7 2.22 -2.52 -35.70
C LEU A 7 1.90 -3.83 -35.00
N TYR A 8 1.08 -3.79 -33.95
CA TYR A 8 0.82 -4.94 -33.09
C TYR A 8 -0.63 -5.42 -33.13
N GLY A 9 -1.51 -4.74 -33.87
CA GLY A 9 -2.91 -5.16 -34.06
C GLY A 9 -3.74 -5.14 -32.78
N MET A 10 -3.23 -4.56 -31.68
CA MET A 10 -3.92 -4.40 -30.40
C MET A 10 -4.01 -2.92 -30.03
N ARG A 11 -5.13 -2.55 -29.41
CA ARG A 11 -5.32 -1.22 -28.82
C ARG A 11 -4.22 -0.99 -27.79
N CYS A 12 -3.36 -0.01 -28.02
CA CYS A 12 -2.25 0.28 -27.14
C CYS A 12 -2.77 0.72 -25.77
N ARG A 13 -2.53 -0.08 -24.74
CA ARG A 13 -2.82 0.27 -23.34
C ARG A 13 -1.71 1.21 -22.84
N THR A 14 -1.91 2.51 -23.02
CA THR A 14 -1.04 3.55 -22.43
C THR A 14 -1.11 3.49 -20.90
N PRO A 15 -0.06 3.85 -20.12
CA PRO A 15 -0.09 3.80 -18.65
C PRO A 15 -1.25 4.56 -17.98
N LEU A 16 -1.85 5.54 -18.67
CA LEU A 16 -3.06 6.24 -18.25
C LEU A 16 -4.32 5.35 -18.24
N CYS A 17 -4.29 4.17 -18.86
CA CYS A 17 -5.40 3.23 -19.01
C CYS A 17 -5.32 2.06 -18.01
N TRP A 18 -4.76 2.28 -16.82
CA TRP A 18 -4.76 1.29 -15.73
C TRP A 18 -6.08 1.24 -14.94
N TYR A 19 -7.08 2.04 -15.31
CA TYR A 19 -8.37 2.07 -14.64
C TYR A 19 -9.45 1.30 -15.42
N GLU A 20 -9.15 0.07 -15.84
CA GLU A 20 -10.18 -0.94 -16.02
C GLU A 20 -10.42 -1.62 -14.66
N SER A 21 -11.02 -0.90 -13.72
CA SER A 21 -11.63 -1.49 -12.53
C SER A 21 -13.01 -2.06 -12.91
N GLU A 22 -13.05 -2.96 -13.90
CA GLU A 22 -14.26 -3.71 -14.27
C GLU A 22 -14.42 -5.00 -13.47
N GLU A 23 -13.66 -5.16 -12.39
CA GLU A 23 -13.92 -6.14 -11.36
C GLU A 23 -13.85 -5.45 -10.00
N SER A 24 -14.73 -4.47 -9.78
CA SER A 24 -15.27 -4.31 -8.43
C SER A 24 -16.11 -5.56 -8.17
N VAL A 25 -15.43 -6.67 -7.88
CA VAL A 25 -16.02 -7.87 -7.31
C VAL A 25 -16.89 -7.33 -6.19
N VAL A 26 -18.20 -7.52 -6.32
CA VAL A 26 -19.19 -7.15 -5.32
C VAL A 26 -18.94 -8.08 -4.14
N LEU A 27 -17.85 -7.84 -3.42
CA LEU A 27 -17.52 -8.48 -2.17
C LEU A 27 -18.65 -8.07 -1.24
N GLY A 28 -19.39 -9.05 -0.75
CA GLY A 28 -20.51 -8.81 0.15
C GLY A 28 -20.07 -7.92 1.33
N PRO A 29 -21.01 -7.17 1.93
CA PRO A 29 -20.71 -6.23 3.01
C PRO A 29 -19.95 -6.89 4.17
N GLU A 30 -20.18 -8.17 4.42
CA GLU A 30 -19.46 -8.99 5.40
C GLU A 30 -17.96 -9.07 5.11
N ILE A 31 -17.56 -9.37 3.87
CA ILE A 31 -16.15 -9.49 3.48
C ILE A 31 -15.45 -8.12 3.56
N VAL A 32 -16.16 -7.05 3.19
CA VAL A 32 -15.65 -5.68 3.33
C VAL A 32 -15.42 -5.35 4.80
N GLN A 33 -16.36 -5.68 5.69
CA GLN A 33 -16.19 -5.46 7.13
C GLN A 33 -15.01 -6.25 7.68
N GLU A 34 -14.92 -7.55 7.43
CA GLU A 34 -13.81 -8.39 7.89
C GLU A 34 -12.45 -7.88 7.41
N THR A 35 -12.35 -7.49 6.14
CA THR A 35 -11.10 -6.97 5.58
C THR A 35 -10.74 -5.62 6.21
N THR A 36 -11.70 -4.74 6.46
CA THR A 36 -11.45 -3.46 7.14
C THR A 36 -10.96 -3.65 8.57
N GLU A 37 -11.48 -4.62 9.32
CA GLU A 37 -11.02 -4.96 10.67
C GLU A 37 -9.59 -5.48 10.65
N LYS A 38 -9.28 -6.41 9.75
CA LYS A 38 -7.91 -6.93 9.55
C LYS A 38 -6.94 -5.80 9.18
N ILE A 39 -7.34 -4.87 8.31
CA ILE A 39 -6.54 -3.69 7.96
C ILE A 39 -6.30 -2.80 9.19
N LYS A 40 -7.31 -2.55 10.02
CA LYS A 40 -7.15 -1.78 11.28
C LYS A 40 -6.13 -2.44 12.20
N MET A 41 -6.23 -3.76 12.41
CA MET A 41 -5.29 -4.51 13.24
C MET A 41 -3.85 -4.42 12.70
N ILE A 42 -3.65 -4.53 11.39
CA ILE A 42 -2.33 -4.42 10.75
C ILE A 42 -1.75 -3.01 10.96
N ARG A 43 -2.56 -1.97 10.77
CA ARG A 43 -2.13 -0.57 10.98
C ARG A 43 -1.71 -0.32 12.43
N GLU A 44 -2.45 -0.84 13.39
CA GLU A 44 -2.12 -0.71 14.80
C GLU A 44 -0.81 -1.42 15.14
N LYS A 45 -0.64 -2.67 14.69
CA LYS A 45 0.62 -3.42 14.86
C LYS A 45 1.81 -2.68 14.23
N MET A 46 1.64 -2.12 13.03
CA MET A 46 2.68 -1.33 12.37
C MET A 46 3.04 -0.09 13.18
N ARG A 47 2.05 0.65 13.68
CA ARG A 47 2.25 1.85 14.50
C ARG A 47 2.97 1.52 15.81
N THR A 48 2.61 0.43 16.48
CA THR A 48 3.30 -0.01 17.71
C THR A 48 4.76 -0.38 17.44
N SER A 49 5.05 -1.07 16.35
CA SER A 49 6.43 -1.40 15.95
C SER A 49 7.25 -0.13 15.67
N GLN A 50 6.69 0.81 14.89
CA GLN A 50 7.34 2.09 14.60
C GLN A 50 7.59 2.91 15.86
N SER A 51 6.61 2.95 16.78
CA SER A 51 6.76 3.64 18.06
C SER A 51 7.87 3.04 18.92
N ARG A 52 7.96 1.70 18.99
CA ARG A 52 9.05 0.99 19.69
C ARG A 52 10.41 1.33 19.08
N GLN A 53 10.53 1.25 17.75
CA GLN A 53 11.77 1.57 17.05
C GLN A 53 12.19 3.02 17.29
N LYS A 54 11.24 3.96 17.23
CA LYS A 54 11.48 5.37 17.54
C LYS A 54 11.94 5.56 18.99
N SER A 55 11.30 4.88 19.95
CA SER A 55 11.73 4.94 21.35
C SER A 55 13.16 4.43 21.55
N TYR A 56 13.56 3.33 20.89
CA TYR A 56 14.94 2.84 20.93
C TYR A 56 15.92 3.83 20.33
N TYR A 57 15.58 4.42 19.18
CA TYR A 57 16.41 5.43 18.54
C TYR A 57 16.55 6.68 19.43
N ASP A 58 15.45 7.19 19.97
CA ASP A 58 15.43 8.38 20.83
C ASP A 58 16.25 8.14 22.11
N LYS A 59 16.15 6.95 22.72
CA LYS A 59 16.97 6.56 23.88
C LYS A 59 18.46 6.49 23.55
N ARG A 60 18.83 6.02 22.35
CA ARG A 60 20.23 5.95 21.89
C ARG A 60 20.77 7.29 21.42
N LYS A 61 19.90 8.21 21.00
CA LYS A 61 20.26 9.56 20.55
C LYS A 61 20.46 10.52 21.71
N LYS A 62 19.85 10.29 22.87
CA LYS A 62 20.21 11.02 24.09
C LYS A 62 21.70 10.79 24.37
N ASP A 63 22.41 11.86 24.73
CA ASP A 63 23.83 11.79 25.05
C ASP A 63 24.03 10.72 26.14
N ILE A 64 24.71 9.65 25.76
CA ILE A 64 25.13 8.62 26.70
C ILE A 64 26.29 9.25 27.45
N GLU A 65 26.04 9.76 28.65
CA GLU A 65 27.08 10.15 29.60
C GLU A 65 27.90 8.90 29.91
N PHE A 66 29.05 8.76 29.26
CA PHE A 66 30.05 7.76 29.60
C PHE A 66 30.92 8.36 30.72
N GLN A 67 30.90 7.73 31.89
CA GLN A 67 31.79 8.06 33.02
C GLN A 67 33.20 7.50 32.80
#